data_AF-A0A2N6NNP2-F1
#
_entry.id   AF-A0A2N6NNP2-F1
#
_cell.length_a   1.000
_cell.length_b   1.000
_cell.length_c   1.000
_cell.angle_alpha   90.00
_cell.angle_beta   90.00
_cell.angle_gamma   90.00
#
_symmetry.space_group_name_H-M   'P 1'
#
loop_
_entity.id
_entity.type
_entity.pdbx_description
1 polymer ?
#
loop_
_entity_poly.entity_id
_entity_poly.type
_entity_poly.pdbx_seq_one_letter_code
_entity_poly.pdbx_strand_id
1 'polypeptide(L)'
;MKIVILFLAAALGSANPVRTQNLTQAQDGQKSCDCSKPFRVFVREIHRCPAGYENVSDTFIPKCIQIGCSAEDYEAQCDAKP
;
A
#
# COMPACT_ATOMS: atom_id res chain seq x y z
N MET A 1 28.66 44.28 -21.75
CA MET A 1 27.25 44.67 -21.86
C MET A 1 26.48 44.02 -20.72
N LYS A 2 25.69 44.81 -19.99
CA LYS A 2 24.81 44.43 -18.87
C LYS A 2 23.52 43.83 -19.42
N ILE A 3 23.03 42.73 -18.86
CA ILE A 3 21.59 42.56 -18.60
C ILE A 3 21.43 41.81 -17.29
N VAL A 4 20.97 42.56 -16.28
CA VAL A 4 20.42 42.05 -15.01
C VAL A 4 18.94 41.86 -15.27
N ILE A 5 18.40 40.68 -14.96
CA ILE A 5 16.96 40.47 -14.93
C ILE A 5 16.57 39.96 -13.55
N LEU A 6 16.02 40.88 -12.76
CA LEU A 6 15.26 40.60 -11.56
C LEU A 6 13.86 40.13 -12.00
N PHE A 7 13.49 38.91 -11.64
CA PHE A 7 12.09 38.52 -11.59
C PHE A 7 11.72 38.18 -10.14
N LEU A 8 11.08 39.15 -9.48
CA LEU A 8 10.21 38.85 -8.35
C LEU A 8 8.95 38.18 -8.89
N ALA A 9 8.67 36.98 -8.41
CA ALA A 9 7.32 36.42 -8.40
C ALA A 9 7.01 35.99 -6.97
N ALA A 10 6.15 36.78 -6.30
CA ALA A 10 5.47 36.35 -5.09
C ALA A 10 4.21 35.60 -5.50
N ALA A 11 4.06 34.36 -5.04
CA ALA A 11 2.78 33.67 -4.99
C ALA A 11 2.71 32.90 -3.65
N LEU A 12 2.00 33.48 -2.69
CA LEU A 12 1.48 32.79 -1.51
C LEU A 12 0.35 31.87 -1.98
N GLY A 13 0.71 30.65 -2.37
CA GLY A 13 -0.22 29.57 -2.67
C GLY A 13 -0.19 28.52 -1.57
N SER A 14 -0.86 28.78 -0.45
CA SER A 14 -1.28 27.72 0.48
C SER A 14 -2.37 26.91 -0.21
N ALA A 15 -1.96 25.92 -0.98
CA ALA A 15 -2.79 24.78 -1.30
C ALA A 15 -1.92 23.57 -1.07
N ASN A 16 -2.25 22.77 -0.05
CA ASN A 16 -1.79 21.40 0.04
C ASN A 16 -1.91 20.81 -1.37
N PRO A 17 -0.84 20.29 -1.99
CA PRO A 17 -1.04 19.40 -3.11
C PRO A 17 -1.78 18.21 -2.53
N VAL A 18 -3.11 18.25 -2.70
CA VAL A 18 -4.01 17.11 -2.76
C VAL A 18 -3.18 15.98 -3.29
N ARG A 19 -2.97 14.99 -2.43
CA ARG A 19 -2.27 13.73 -2.67
C ARG A 19 -2.70 13.25 -4.04
N THR A 20 -1.95 13.66 -5.07
CA THR A 20 -2.13 13.18 -6.42
C THR A 20 -1.88 11.71 -6.27
N GLN A 21 -2.95 10.95 -6.41
CA GLN A 21 -2.96 9.51 -6.51
C GLN A 21 -2.23 9.13 -7.80
N ASN A 22 -0.93 9.42 -7.85
CA ASN A 22 -0.01 8.62 -8.61
C ASN A 22 0.13 7.33 -7.82
N LEU A 23 -0.91 6.50 -7.90
CA LEU A 23 -0.81 5.06 -7.77
C LEU A 23 -0.06 4.53 -9.01
N THR A 24 1.12 5.10 -9.25
CA THR A 24 2.14 4.61 -10.15
C THR A 24 3.44 4.61 -9.37
N GLN A 25 3.33 4.13 -8.12
CA GLN A 25 4.44 3.52 -7.42
C GLN A 25 4.22 2.01 -7.54
N ALA A 26 4.23 1.52 -8.77
CA ALA A 26 4.79 0.20 -9.04
C ALA A 26 6.29 0.33 -8.73
N GLN A 27 6.62 0.37 -7.44
CA GLN A 27 7.99 0.22 -6.98
C GLN A 27 8.31 -1.26 -7.18
N ASP A 28 9.19 -1.49 -8.14
CA ASP A 28 9.80 -2.77 -8.43
C ASP A 28 10.14 -3.55 -7.14
N GLY A 29 9.49 -4.71 -6.96
CA GLY A 29 9.97 -5.78 -6.08
C GLY A 29 9.54 -5.77 -4.61
N GLN A 30 8.84 -4.75 -4.10
CA GLN A 30 8.21 -4.81 -2.78
C GLN A 30 6.74 -5.22 -2.97
N LYS A 31 6.37 -6.44 -2.55
CA LYS A 31 4.98 -6.91 -2.63
C LYS A 31 4.09 -5.98 -1.79
N SER A 32 3.44 -5.01 -2.43
CA SER A 32 2.42 -4.18 -1.80
C SER A 32 1.19 -5.03 -1.49
N CYS A 33 0.50 -4.70 -0.39
CA CYS A 33 -0.71 -5.39 0.04
C CYS A 33 -1.81 -5.28 -1.03
N ASP A 34 -2.54 -6.37 -1.28
CA ASP A 34 -3.71 -6.38 -2.16
C ASP A 34 -4.94 -5.91 -1.36
N CYS A 35 -5.17 -4.60 -1.33
CA CYS A 35 -6.31 -4.00 -0.60
C CYS A 35 -7.69 -4.35 -1.20
N SER A 36 -7.75 -5.01 -2.36
CA SER A 36 -9.01 -5.54 -2.90
C SER A 36 -9.43 -6.83 -2.20
N LYS A 37 -8.53 -7.42 -1.41
CA LYS A 37 -8.71 -8.66 -0.66
C LYS A 37 -8.49 -8.40 0.83
N PRO A 38 -9.11 -9.21 1.71
CA PRO A 38 -8.84 -9.10 3.14
C PRO A 38 -7.42 -9.54 3.47
N PHE A 39 -6.84 -8.97 4.53
CA PHE A 39 -5.54 -9.40 5.07
C PHE A 39 -5.50 -10.91 5.38
N ARG A 40 -6.59 -11.44 5.97
CA ARG A 40 -6.71 -12.84 6.40
C ARG A 40 -7.93 -13.50 5.80
N VAL A 41 -7.80 -14.78 5.43
CA VAL A 41 -8.92 -15.66 5.07
C VAL A 41 -8.97 -16.89 5.97
N PHE A 42 -10.18 -17.29 6.34
CA PHE A 42 -10.44 -18.52 7.09
C PHE A 42 -10.90 -19.62 6.14
N VAL A 43 -10.19 -20.75 6.13
CA VAL A 43 -10.54 -21.93 5.34
C VAL A 43 -10.95 -23.05 6.32
N ARG A 44 -12.21 -23.46 6.24
CA ARG A 44 -12.77 -24.52 7.12
C ARG A 44 -12.55 -25.93 6.57
N GLU A 45 -12.49 -26.08 5.25
CA GLU A 45 -12.48 -27.39 4.57
C GLU A 45 -11.20 -27.65 3.75
N ILE A 46 -10.39 -26.61 3.53
CA ILE A 46 -9.20 -26.70 2.67
C ILE A 46 -7.96 -26.72 3.58
N HIS A 47 -7.15 -27.79 3.51
CA HIS A 47 -5.86 -27.89 4.21
C HIS A 47 -4.77 -26.97 3.63
N ARG A 48 -5.13 -26.04 2.74
CA ARG A 48 -4.23 -25.15 2.02
C ARG A 48 -4.84 -23.77 1.92
N CYS A 49 -3.96 -22.78 1.89
CA CYS A 49 -4.38 -21.42 1.61
C CYS A 49 -4.72 -21.23 0.13
N PRO A 50 -5.69 -20.36 -0.19
CA PRO A 50 -5.98 -19.98 -1.56
C PRO A 50 -4.80 -19.25 -2.20
N ALA A 51 -4.81 -19.13 -3.53
CA ALA A 51 -3.77 -18.42 -4.26
C ALA A 51 -3.63 -16.97 -3.75
N GLY A 52 -2.38 -16.54 -3.57
CA GLY A 52 -2.06 -15.21 -3.00
C GLY A 52 -2.01 -15.18 -1.47
N TYR A 53 -2.24 -16.30 -0.80
CA TYR A 53 -2.13 -16.42 0.65
C TYR A 53 -1.13 -17.49 1.07
N GLU A 54 -0.43 -17.25 2.18
CA GLU A 54 0.44 -18.22 2.84
C GLU A 54 -0.12 -18.67 4.17
N ASN A 55 0.13 -19.93 4.52
CA ASN A 55 -0.24 -20.46 5.82
C ASN A 55 0.81 -20.08 6.86
N VAL A 56 0.40 -19.37 7.90
CA VAL A 56 1.24 -19.01 9.05
C VAL A 56 0.87 -19.77 10.32
N SER A 57 0.02 -20.80 10.21
CA SER A 57 -0.32 -21.69 11.33
C SER A 57 0.39 -23.02 11.22
N ASP A 58 0.92 -23.50 12.34
CA ASP A 58 1.39 -24.88 12.51
C ASP A 58 0.25 -25.87 12.86
N THR A 59 -0.98 -25.38 12.93
CA THR A 59 -2.17 -26.18 13.29
C THR A 59 -2.89 -26.77 12.08
N PHE A 60 -3.74 -27.77 12.33
CA PHE A 60 -4.52 -28.45 11.29
C PHE A 60 -5.44 -27.53 10.47
N ILE A 61 -5.95 -26.45 11.09
CA ILE A 61 -6.69 -25.40 10.39
C ILE A 61 -5.69 -24.31 9.99
N PRO A 62 -5.48 -24.08 8.67
CA PRO A 62 -4.50 -23.10 8.22
C PRO A 62 -4.97 -21.67 8.51
N LYS A 63 -4.01 -20.82 8.92
CA LYS A 63 -4.20 -19.38 9.07
C LYS A 63 -3.60 -18.73 7.84
N CYS A 64 -4.46 -18.31 6.93
CA CYS A 64 -4.03 -17.78 5.65
C CYS A 64 -3.95 -16.25 5.69
N ILE A 65 -2.76 -15.71 5.50
CA ILE A 65 -2.51 -14.27 5.36
C ILE A 65 -2.00 -13.95 3.96
N GLN A 66 -2.17 -12.71 3.49
CA GLN A 66 -1.67 -12.33 2.17
C GLN A 66 -0.15 -12.43 2.09
N ILE A 67 0.34 -13.03 1.00
CA ILE A 67 1.78 -13.23 0.81
C ILE A 67 2.48 -11.88 0.69
N GLY A 68 3.48 -11.65 1.55
CA GLY A 68 4.29 -10.45 1.51
C GLY A 68 3.58 -9.19 1.98
N CYS A 69 2.47 -9.33 2.70
CA CYS A 69 1.76 -8.22 3.33
C CYS A 69 1.68 -8.48 4.83
N SER A 70 2.36 -7.65 5.64
CA SER A 70 2.25 -7.72 7.10
C SER A 70 0.93 -7.09 7.57
N ALA A 71 0.57 -7.30 8.84
CA ALA A 71 -0.63 -6.68 9.40
C ALA A 71 -0.47 -5.15 9.46
N GLU A 72 0.72 -4.69 9.86
CA GLU A 72 1.09 -3.28 9.94
C GLU A 72 1.06 -2.62 8.56
N ASP A 73 1.59 -3.31 7.54
CA ASP A 73 1.59 -2.84 6.16
C ASP A 73 0.17 -2.78 5.58
N TYR A 74 -0.70 -3.75 5.91
CA TYR A 74 -2.09 -3.74 5.49
C TYR A 74 -2.85 -2.59 6.14
N GLU A 75 -2.68 -2.37 7.45
CA GLU A 75 -3.30 -1.24 8.15
C GLU A 75 -2.86 0.11 7.57
N ALA A 76 -1.56 0.25 7.30
CA ALA A 76 -1.00 1.48 6.75
C ALA A 76 -1.39 1.75 5.28
N GLN A 77 -1.62 0.71 4.47
CA GLN A 77 -1.92 0.85 3.04
C GLN A 77 -3.41 0.79 2.73
N CYS A 78 -4.15 -0.08 3.39
CA CYS A 78 -5.54 -0.43 3.05
C CYS A 78 -6.56 0.16 4.02
N ASP A 79 -6.21 0.26 5.31
CA ASP A 79 -7.08 0.82 6.35
C ASP A 79 -6.68 2.24 6.80
N ALA A 80 -5.85 2.92 5.98
CA ALA A 80 -5.49 4.31 6.20
C ALA A 80 -6.72 5.22 6.14
N LYS A 81 -7.30 5.51 7.29
CA LYS A 81 -8.41 6.45 7.44
C LYS A 81 -7.91 7.86 7.08
N PRO A 82 -8.64 8.62 6.22
CA PRO A 82 -8.24 9.98 5.84
C PRO A 82 -8.24 10.96 7.02
#